data_AF-A0A1I7SF21-F1
#
_entry.id   AF-A0A1I7SF21-F1
#
_cell.length_a   1.000
_cell.length_b   1.000
_cell.length_c   1.000
_cell.angle_alpha   90.00
_cell.angle_beta   90.00
_cell.angle_gamma   90.00
#
_symmetry.space_group_name_H-M   'P 1'
#
loop_
_entity.id
_entity.type
_entity.pdbx_description
1 polymer ?
#
loop_
_entity_poly.entity_id
_entity_poly.type
_entity_poly.pdbx_seq_one_letter_code
_entity_poly.pdbx_strand_id
1 'polypeptide(L)'
;MPGCRISPMETVFRIVSVLAVVVNALFVLLIKSKTPKMMISYRKVLYGSCAIDGLAALSHLLIGIRPIFVKDVLSFDFTGPIPRLIDYMGWLPDGKIGYILFFETVFMNSIVCYCFVPYTYRYFHMIRGTSFTIPKFLLLLLVYLSPAVVVATSLAGLSAQVYEKMTEFTGVAEDVCVRRVPMMDPRFYNEEPYATLAILANQFVHPVVVFPFLLVYFVVRIFRKLNEDVHRTSSAGIRIQKQITMTLTAQSVVPLLLVAIPFFNSCNKFAYGGDKEGAIRITMNSVCLVALVNPIVASLMVQSYRRTIMSTVTLDHLQLDTSLTSTTQPAVSAGMVSPVVAMSVKFFKI
;
A
#
# COMPACT_ATOMS: atom_id res chain seq x y z
N MET A 1 -30.01 -2.72 13.38
CA MET A 1 -29.18 -1.52 13.21
C MET A 1 -29.84 -0.64 12.16
N PRO A 2 -30.35 0.56 12.51
CA PRO A 2 -30.80 1.52 11.50
C PRO A 2 -29.67 1.77 10.48
N GLY A 3 -30.03 1.89 9.20
CA GLY A 3 -29.07 1.86 8.10
C GLY A 3 -28.07 3.01 8.16
N CYS A 4 -26.81 2.69 8.49
CA CYS A 4 -25.69 3.62 8.40
C CYS A 4 -25.59 4.15 6.98
N ARG A 5 -25.75 5.47 6.77
CA ARG A 5 -25.60 6.08 5.45
C ARG A 5 -24.12 6.09 5.06
N ILE A 6 -23.77 5.37 4.01
CA ILE A 6 -22.43 5.41 3.42
C ILE A 6 -22.38 6.61 2.47
N SER A 7 -21.41 7.50 2.68
CA SER A 7 -21.23 8.64 1.77
C SER A 7 -20.73 8.18 0.39
N PRO A 8 -21.03 8.88 -0.71
CA PRO A 8 -20.53 8.51 -2.04
C PRO A 8 -19.00 8.40 -2.10
N MET A 9 -18.28 9.30 -1.42
CA MET A 9 -16.83 9.26 -1.33
C MET A 9 -16.31 8.02 -0.59
N GLU A 10 -16.98 7.61 0.47
CA GLU A 10 -16.64 6.38 1.20
C GLU A 10 -16.87 5.14 0.33
N THR A 11 -17.93 5.12 -0.48
CA THR A 11 -18.17 4.05 -1.44
C THR A 11 -17.03 3.95 -2.46
N VAL A 12 -16.61 5.08 -3.04
CA VAL A 12 -15.46 5.12 -3.97
C VAL A 12 -14.20 4.60 -3.30
N PHE A 13 -13.91 5.06 -2.08
CA PHE A 13 -12.74 4.62 -1.33
C PHE A 13 -12.75 3.11 -1.07
N ARG A 14 -13.88 2.55 -0.63
CA ARG A 14 -14.03 1.10 -0.42
C ARG A 14 -13.83 0.31 -1.72
N ILE A 15 -14.35 0.80 -2.85
CA ILE A 15 -14.13 0.17 -4.16
C ILE A 15 -12.63 0.16 -4.49
N VAL A 16 -11.94 1.29 -4.29
CA VAL A 16 -10.48 1.38 -4.50
C VAL A 16 -9.73 0.40 -3.62
N SER A 17 -10.08 0.29 -2.33
CA SER A 17 -9.44 -0.67 -1.42
C SER A 17 -9.70 -2.13 -1.82
N VAL A 18 -10.93 -2.48 -2.21
CA VAL A 18 -11.26 -3.83 -2.73
C VAL A 18 -10.44 -4.15 -3.97
N LEU A 19 -10.39 -3.22 -4.94
CA LEU A 19 -9.57 -3.38 -6.14
C LEU A 19 -8.10 -3.53 -5.77
N ALA A 20 -7.59 -2.75 -4.83
CA ALA A 20 -6.20 -2.85 -4.37
C ALA A 20 -5.88 -4.23 -3.78
N VAL A 21 -6.77 -4.78 -2.94
CA VAL A 21 -6.61 -6.14 -2.41
C VAL A 21 -6.57 -7.19 -3.53
N VAL A 22 -7.52 -7.13 -4.47
CA VAL A 22 -7.61 -8.07 -5.59
C VAL A 22 -6.38 -7.97 -6.49
N VAL A 23 -5.99 -6.76 -6.88
CA VAL A 23 -4.82 -6.54 -7.74
C VAL A 23 -3.53 -6.99 -7.05
N ASN A 24 -3.35 -6.75 -5.75
CA ASN A 24 -2.20 -7.27 -5.03
C ASN A 24 -2.19 -8.81 -5.01
N ALA A 25 -3.33 -9.46 -4.77
CA ALA A 25 -3.41 -10.92 -4.83
C ALA A 25 -3.01 -11.47 -6.21
N LEU A 26 -3.52 -10.87 -7.29
CA LEU A 26 -3.13 -11.22 -8.66
C LEU A 26 -1.64 -10.97 -8.90
N PHE A 27 -1.09 -9.88 -8.36
CA PHE A 27 0.33 -9.56 -8.50
C PHE A 27 1.21 -10.59 -7.79
N VAL A 28 0.84 -11.09 -6.61
CA VAL A 28 1.52 -12.23 -5.95
C VAL A 28 1.58 -13.45 -6.87
N LEU A 29 0.46 -13.78 -7.54
CA LEU A 29 0.40 -14.91 -8.47
C LEU A 29 1.33 -14.70 -9.67
N LEU A 30 1.41 -13.47 -10.20
CA LEU A 30 2.33 -13.11 -11.28
C LEU A 30 3.80 -13.22 -10.83
N ILE A 31 4.13 -12.73 -9.63
CA ILE A 31 5.48 -12.86 -9.07
C ILE A 31 5.86 -14.34 -8.93
N LYS A 32 4.96 -15.17 -8.41
CA LYS A 32 5.21 -16.60 -8.19
C LYS A 32 5.45 -17.33 -9.50
N SER A 33 4.60 -17.11 -10.50
CA SER A 33 4.54 -17.95 -11.70
C SER A 33 5.33 -17.41 -12.90
N LYS A 34 5.52 -16.08 -13.01
CA LYS A 34 6.03 -15.43 -14.24
C LYS A 34 7.28 -14.58 -14.03
N THR A 35 7.89 -14.57 -12.85
CA THR A 35 9.13 -13.80 -12.63
C THR A 35 10.31 -14.45 -13.38
N PRO A 36 11.01 -13.72 -14.28
CA PRO A 36 12.14 -14.23 -15.02
C PRO A 36 13.27 -14.73 -14.10
N LYS A 37 14.06 -15.72 -14.56
CA LYS A 37 15.18 -16.29 -13.78
C LYS A 37 16.18 -15.21 -13.32
N MET A 38 16.46 -14.25 -14.20
CA MET A 38 17.35 -13.11 -13.93
C MET A 38 16.85 -12.16 -12.82
N MET A 39 15.57 -12.22 -12.46
CA MET A 39 14.93 -11.40 -11.43
C MET A 39 14.65 -12.16 -10.13
N ILE A 40 15.07 -13.42 -10.00
CA ILE A 40 14.75 -14.25 -8.83
C ILE A 40 15.21 -13.59 -7.53
N SER A 41 16.39 -12.98 -7.50
CA SER A 41 16.90 -12.28 -6.31
C SER A 41 16.00 -11.12 -5.88
N TYR A 42 15.29 -10.48 -6.82
CA TYR A 42 14.38 -9.37 -6.56
C TYR A 42 12.98 -9.81 -6.12
N ARG A 43 12.65 -11.11 -6.19
CA ARG A 43 11.33 -11.61 -5.76
C ARG A 43 10.99 -11.22 -4.32
N LYS A 44 11.97 -11.24 -3.42
CA LYS A 44 11.77 -10.85 -2.01
C LYS A 44 11.32 -9.39 -1.86
N VAL A 45 11.86 -8.50 -2.70
CA VAL A 45 11.48 -7.09 -2.77
C VAL A 45 10.07 -6.95 -3.34
N LEU A 46 9.75 -7.66 -4.41
CA LEU A 46 8.40 -7.60 -5.01
C LEU A 46 7.33 -8.14 -4.06
N TYR A 47 7.60 -9.27 -3.38
CA TYR A 47 6.70 -9.82 -2.37
C TYR A 47 6.55 -8.89 -1.17
N GLY A 48 7.64 -8.28 -0.69
CA GLY A 48 7.56 -7.32 0.41
C GLY A 48 6.70 -6.10 0.06
N SER A 49 6.86 -5.54 -1.14
CA SER A 49 6.01 -4.45 -1.63
C SER A 49 4.55 -4.86 -1.64
N CYS A 50 4.25 -6.01 -2.26
CA CYS A 50 2.89 -6.49 -2.40
C CYS A 50 2.23 -6.85 -1.05
N ALA A 51 3.01 -7.38 -0.11
CA ALA A 51 2.53 -7.65 1.24
C ALA A 51 2.15 -6.36 1.97
N ILE A 52 2.98 -5.33 1.90
CA ILE A 52 2.71 -4.04 2.56
C ILE A 52 1.54 -3.33 1.90
N ASP A 53 1.53 -3.24 0.57
CA ASP A 53 0.43 -2.64 -0.20
C ASP A 53 -0.90 -3.38 0.06
N GLY A 54 -0.87 -4.72 0.07
CA GLY A 54 -2.04 -5.55 0.36
C GLY A 54 -2.54 -5.42 1.80
N LEU A 55 -1.64 -5.40 2.78
CA LEU A 55 -2.01 -5.20 4.19
C LEU A 55 -2.58 -3.80 4.44
N ALA A 56 -2.01 -2.77 3.81
CA ALA A 56 -2.55 -1.42 3.87
C ALA A 56 -3.93 -1.34 3.21
N ALA A 57 -4.11 -1.90 2.01
CA ALA A 57 -5.41 -1.94 1.34
C ALA A 57 -6.47 -2.67 2.17
N LEU A 58 -6.09 -3.79 2.81
CA LEU A 58 -6.96 -4.54 3.70
C LEU A 58 -7.31 -3.73 4.96
N SER A 59 -6.33 -3.05 5.55
CA SER A 59 -6.54 -2.16 6.69
C SER A 59 -7.51 -1.03 6.36
N HIS A 60 -7.29 -0.33 5.24
CA HIS A 60 -8.17 0.72 4.74
C HIS A 60 -9.61 0.22 4.51
N LEU A 61 -9.76 -1.00 4.00
CA LEU A 61 -11.07 -1.62 3.79
C LEU A 61 -11.78 -1.99 5.11
N LEU A 62 -11.04 -2.55 6.06
CA LEU A 62 -11.60 -3.15 7.27
C LEU A 62 -11.75 -2.16 8.43
N ILE A 63 -10.81 -1.23 8.58
CA ILE A 63 -10.80 -0.21 9.64
C ILE A 63 -11.49 1.05 9.15
N GLY A 64 -11.13 1.53 7.95
CA GLY A 64 -11.71 2.71 7.31
C GLY A 64 -11.56 3.95 8.18
N ILE A 65 -10.45 4.68 8.04
CA ILE A 65 -10.21 5.92 8.76
C ILE A 65 -10.57 7.13 7.90
N ARG A 66 -11.36 8.05 8.47
CA ARG A 66 -11.60 9.37 7.90
C ARG A 66 -11.09 10.46 8.84
N PRO A 67 -10.12 11.29 8.40
CA PRO A 67 -9.66 12.42 9.19
C PRO A 67 -10.68 13.57 9.12
N ILE A 68 -10.94 14.19 10.26
CA ILE A 68 -11.80 15.35 10.42
C ILE A 68 -11.20 16.34 11.43
N PHE A 69 -11.58 17.61 11.34
CA PHE A 69 -11.24 18.59 12.38
C PHE A 69 -12.45 18.96 13.21
N VAL A 70 -12.38 18.74 14.51
CA VAL A 70 -13.42 19.14 15.47
C VAL A 70 -12.83 20.13 16.44
N LYS A 71 -13.32 21.37 16.43
CA LYS A 71 -12.76 22.48 17.24
C LYS A 71 -11.24 22.63 17.06
N ASP A 72 -10.77 22.54 15.81
CA ASP A 72 -9.35 22.59 15.42
C ASP A 72 -8.46 21.44 15.96
N VAL A 73 -9.05 20.38 16.52
CA VAL A 73 -8.36 19.14 16.90
C VAL A 73 -8.56 18.09 15.80
N LEU A 74 -7.46 17.48 15.36
CA LEU A 74 -7.52 16.36 14.42
C LEU A 74 -8.16 15.15 15.11
N SER A 75 -9.21 14.62 14.52
CA SER A 75 -9.88 13.41 14.98
C SER A 75 -10.04 12.41 13.83
N PHE A 76 -10.11 11.13 14.18
CA PHE A 76 -10.32 10.05 13.23
C PHE A 76 -11.68 9.41 13.45
N ASP A 77 -12.52 9.48 12.43
CA ASP A 77 -13.78 8.75 12.37
C ASP A 77 -13.52 7.36 11.78
N PHE A 78 -13.81 6.32 12.55
CA PHE A 78 -13.79 4.94 12.10
C PHE A 78 -15.11 4.54 11.45
N THR A 79 -15.07 4.14 10.18
CA THR A 79 -16.26 3.78 9.39
C THR A 79 -16.25 2.34 8.86
N GLY A 80 -15.14 1.63 9.02
CA GLY A 80 -14.98 0.26 8.57
C GLY A 80 -15.77 -0.77 9.38
N PRO A 81 -15.89 -2.00 8.87
CA PRO A 81 -16.60 -3.09 9.53
C PRO A 81 -15.95 -3.53 10.86
N ILE A 82 -14.62 -3.52 10.99
CA ILE A 82 -13.95 -4.01 12.21
C ILE A 82 -14.27 -3.15 13.43
N PRO A 83 -14.10 -1.81 13.40
CA PRO A 83 -14.44 -0.96 14.54
C PRO A 83 -15.90 -1.11 14.98
N ARG A 84 -16.83 -1.22 14.02
CA ARG A 84 -18.26 -1.44 14.30
C ARG A 84 -18.54 -2.79 14.96
N LEU A 85 -17.85 -3.85 14.51
CA LEU A 85 -17.99 -5.17 15.11
C LEU A 85 -17.44 -5.20 16.53
N ILE A 86 -16.24 -4.63 16.76
CA ILE A 86 -15.61 -4.51 18.09
C ILE A 86 -16.52 -3.77 19.06
N ASP A 87 -17.13 -2.69 18.59
CA ASP A 87 -18.05 -1.86 19.35
C ASP A 87 -19.35 -2.60 19.69
N TYR A 88 -19.94 -3.30 18.71
CA TYR A 88 -21.11 -4.15 18.92
C TYR A 88 -20.85 -5.24 19.98
N MET A 89 -19.64 -5.80 20.02
CA MET A 89 -19.24 -6.81 21.00
C MET A 89 -18.78 -6.22 22.33
N GLY A 90 -18.64 -4.89 22.45
CA GLY A 90 -18.14 -4.22 23.65
C GLY A 90 -16.70 -4.58 24.04
N TRP A 91 -15.86 -5.00 23.08
CA TRP A 91 -14.51 -5.52 23.37
C TRP A 91 -13.50 -4.45 23.78
N LEU A 92 -13.62 -3.22 23.26
CA LEU A 92 -12.69 -2.12 23.52
C LEU A 92 -13.43 -0.85 24.00
N PRO A 93 -13.99 -0.86 25.22
CA PRO A 93 -14.63 0.32 25.78
C PRO A 93 -13.61 1.42 26.16
N ASP A 94 -14.11 2.59 26.53
CA ASP A 94 -13.36 3.66 27.22
C ASP A 94 -12.08 4.10 26.50
N GLY A 95 -12.19 4.39 25.20
CA GLY A 95 -11.08 4.91 24.41
C GLY A 95 -10.04 3.89 23.97
N LYS A 96 -10.12 2.64 24.44
CA LYS A 96 -9.25 1.55 23.97
C LYS A 96 -9.42 1.25 22.48
N ILE A 97 -10.53 1.68 21.88
CA ILE A 97 -10.71 1.65 20.41
C ILE A 97 -9.63 2.46 19.67
N GLY A 98 -8.99 3.43 20.33
CA GLY A 98 -7.84 4.17 19.81
C GLY A 98 -6.65 3.27 19.45
N TYR A 99 -6.50 2.09 20.08
CA TYR A 99 -5.46 1.13 19.70
C TYR A 99 -5.62 0.60 18.27
N ILE A 100 -6.82 0.66 17.68
CA ILE A 100 -7.05 0.28 16.28
C ILE A 100 -6.29 1.22 15.32
N LEU A 101 -6.04 2.48 15.72
CA LEU A 101 -5.23 3.42 14.93
C LEU A 101 -3.84 2.87 14.62
N PHE A 102 -3.30 1.98 15.47
CA PHE A 102 -2.00 1.37 15.26
C PHE A 102 -1.92 0.69 13.89
N PHE A 103 -2.90 -0.15 13.55
CA PHE A 103 -2.89 -0.95 12.33
C PHE A 103 -2.96 -0.07 11.08
N GLU A 104 -3.89 0.88 11.04
CA GLU A 104 -3.97 1.78 9.88
C GLU A 104 -2.70 2.62 9.75
N THR A 105 -2.24 3.20 10.85
CA THR A 105 -1.08 4.10 10.83
C THR A 105 0.19 3.35 10.46
N VAL A 106 0.40 2.13 10.96
CA VAL A 106 1.60 1.36 10.66
C VAL A 106 1.63 0.95 9.19
N PHE A 107 0.51 0.48 8.63
CA PHE A 107 0.49 0.05 7.23
C PHE A 107 0.56 1.23 6.27
N MET A 108 -0.14 2.32 6.56
CA MET A 108 -0.09 3.56 5.77
C MET A 108 1.35 4.13 5.72
N ASN A 109 2.01 4.26 6.87
CA ASN A 109 3.40 4.75 6.91
C ASN A 109 4.39 3.71 6.33
N SER A 110 4.10 2.42 6.45
CA SER A 110 4.94 1.37 5.87
C SER A 110 4.99 1.44 4.35
N ILE A 111 3.91 1.83 3.66
CA ILE A 111 3.94 2.07 2.20
C ILE A 111 5.01 3.12 1.87
N VAL A 112 4.99 4.24 2.58
CA VAL A 112 5.91 5.36 2.37
C VAL A 112 7.34 4.94 2.67
N CYS A 113 7.57 4.30 3.80
CA CYS A 113 8.89 3.81 4.19
C CYS A 113 9.43 2.73 3.24
N TYR A 114 8.57 1.84 2.74
CA TYR A 114 8.99 0.75 1.88
C TYR A 114 9.40 1.20 0.49
N CYS A 115 8.91 2.34 -0.01
CA CYS A 115 9.25 2.81 -1.37
C CYS A 115 10.75 3.02 -1.60
N PHE A 116 11.54 3.12 -0.52
CA PHE A 116 12.98 3.27 -0.53
C PHE A 116 13.75 1.93 -0.49
N VAL A 117 13.14 0.87 0.06
CA VAL A 117 13.75 -0.46 0.21
C VAL A 117 14.27 -1.03 -1.12
N PRO A 118 13.51 -1.00 -2.24
CA PRO A 118 13.99 -1.55 -3.51
C PRO A 118 15.28 -0.91 -4.01
N TYR A 119 15.44 0.40 -3.77
CA TYR A 119 16.62 1.15 -4.19
C TYR A 119 17.83 0.88 -3.33
N THR A 120 17.64 0.85 -2.02
CA THR A 120 18.72 0.51 -1.10
C THR A 120 19.19 -0.91 -1.36
N TYR A 121 18.26 -1.86 -1.51
CA TYR A 121 18.55 -3.24 -1.91
C TYR A 121 19.38 -3.28 -3.20
N ARG A 122 18.94 -2.57 -4.24
CA ARG A 122 19.60 -2.56 -5.54
C ARG A 122 20.95 -1.87 -5.52
N TYR A 123 21.09 -0.77 -4.79
CA TYR A 123 22.35 -0.07 -4.62
C TYR A 123 23.40 -1.00 -4.01
N PHE A 124 23.07 -1.66 -2.90
CA PHE A 124 23.98 -2.62 -2.28
C PHE A 124 24.29 -3.82 -3.19
N HIS A 125 23.29 -4.32 -3.91
CA HIS A 125 23.49 -5.44 -4.83
C HIS A 125 24.37 -5.08 -6.04
N MET A 126 24.09 -3.97 -6.74
CA MET A 126 24.77 -3.59 -7.99
C MET A 126 26.05 -2.79 -7.77
N ILE A 127 26.06 -1.85 -6.83
CA ILE A 127 27.20 -0.95 -6.60
C ILE A 127 28.21 -1.57 -5.64
N ARG A 128 27.72 -2.22 -4.58
CA ARG A 128 28.57 -2.81 -3.54
C ARG A 128 28.80 -4.30 -3.71
N GLY A 129 28.21 -4.94 -4.72
CA GLY A 129 28.35 -6.39 -4.96
C GLY A 129 27.86 -7.24 -3.79
N THR A 130 26.97 -6.71 -2.93
CA THR A 130 26.54 -7.38 -1.71
C THR A 130 25.44 -8.39 -2.02
N SER A 131 25.63 -9.64 -1.59
CA SER A 131 24.56 -10.64 -1.60
C SER A 131 23.64 -10.47 -0.38
N PHE A 132 22.33 -10.37 -0.63
CA PHE A 132 21.32 -10.27 0.41
C PHE A 132 20.81 -11.65 0.82
N THR A 133 21.34 -12.14 1.94
CA THR A 133 20.73 -13.24 2.70
C THR A 133 19.39 -12.79 3.29
N ILE A 134 18.55 -13.74 3.73
CA ILE A 134 17.26 -13.41 4.37
C ILE A 134 17.48 -12.50 5.60
N PRO A 135 18.43 -12.75 6.52
CA PRO A 135 18.65 -11.88 7.67
C PRO A 135 19.04 -10.44 7.29
N LYS A 136 19.91 -10.26 6.28
CA LYS A 136 20.29 -8.92 5.80
C LYS A 136 19.10 -8.17 5.21
N PHE A 137 18.21 -8.88 4.52
CA PHE A 137 16.99 -8.30 3.99
C PHE A 137 16.00 -7.94 5.11
N LEU A 138 15.82 -8.80 6.11
CA LEU A 138 14.99 -8.48 7.28
C LEU A 138 15.52 -7.30 8.07
N LEU A 139 16.85 -7.20 8.25
CA LEU A 139 17.49 -6.04 8.86
C LEU A 139 17.22 -4.76 8.05
N LEU A 140 17.31 -4.84 6.71
CA LEU A 140 16.95 -3.72 5.83
C LEU A 140 15.48 -3.31 6.04
N LEU A 141 14.55 -4.26 6.09
CA LEU A 141 13.14 -3.96 6.37
C LEU A 141 12.96 -3.33 7.75
N LEU A 142 13.62 -3.85 8.78
CA LEU A 142 13.54 -3.32 10.14
C LEU A 142 13.98 -1.86 10.20
N VAL A 143 15.07 -1.50 9.54
CA VAL A 143 15.58 -0.12 9.48
C VAL A 143 14.58 0.81 8.82
N TYR A 144 13.98 0.40 7.70
CA TYR A 144 13.03 1.26 6.98
C TYR A 144 11.65 1.32 7.63
N LEU A 145 11.16 0.23 8.21
CA LEU A 145 9.81 0.16 8.80
C LEU A 145 9.76 0.63 10.26
N SER A 146 10.90 0.75 10.96
CA SER A 146 10.91 1.21 12.35
C SER A 146 10.26 2.58 12.57
N PRO A 147 10.42 3.61 11.70
CA PRO A 147 9.75 4.89 11.91
C PRO A 147 8.22 4.75 11.86
N ALA A 148 7.71 3.94 10.92
CA ALA A 148 6.27 3.68 10.80
C ALA A 148 5.70 3.04 12.07
N VAL A 149 6.42 2.05 12.64
CA VAL A 149 6.02 1.38 13.89
C VAL A 149 6.06 2.33 15.09
N VAL A 150 7.12 3.14 15.22
CA VAL A 150 7.24 4.11 16.31
C VAL A 150 6.12 5.13 16.25
N VAL A 151 5.89 5.76 15.08
CA VAL A 151 4.79 6.72 14.89
C VAL A 151 3.45 6.07 15.20
N ALA A 152 3.17 4.89 14.67
CA ALA A 152 1.88 4.20 14.90
C ALA A 152 1.66 3.85 16.38
N THR A 153 2.70 3.38 17.07
CA THR A 153 2.63 3.04 18.50
C THR A 153 2.36 4.27 19.34
N SER A 154 3.11 5.35 19.11
CA SER A 154 2.92 6.60 19.83
C SER A 154 1.53 7.18 19.58
N LEU A 155 1.07 7.18 18.32
CA LEU A 155 -0.23 7.73 17.96
C LEU A 155 -1.38 7.00 18.62
N ALA A 156 -1.37 5.67 18.52
CA ALA A 156 -2.41 4.82 19.07
C ALA A 156 -2.40 4.85 20.60
N GLY A 157 -1.22 4.77 21.21
CA GLY A 157 -1.04 4.83 22.67
C GLY A 157 -1.52 6.17 23.24
N LEU A 158 -1.08 7.29 22.66
CA LEU A 158 -1.49 8.62 23.10
C LEU A 158 -3.00 8.80 22.94
N SER A 159 -3.55 8.49 21.76
CA SER A 159 -4.99 8.67 21.50
C SER A 159 -5.86 7.82 22.44
N ALA A 160 -5.41 6.62 22.81
CA ALA A 160 -6.11 5.79 23.78
C ALA A 160 -6.01 6.35 25.21
N GLN A 161 -4.84 6.85 25.61
CA GLN A 161 -4.61 7.37 26.97
C GLN A 161 -5.32 8.70 27.24
N VAL A 162 -5.37 9.60 26.25
CA VAL A 162 -5.99 10.93 26.40
C VAL A 162 -7.46 10.95 25.95
N TYR A 163 -8.02 9.79 25.59
CA TYR A 163 -9.30 9.69 24.90
C TYR A 163 -10.43 10.42 25.65
N GLU A 164 -10.61 10.16 26.95
CA GLU A 164 -11.70 10.75 27.73
C GLU A 164 -11.62 12.28 27.75
N LYS A 165 -10.43 12.81 28.07
CA LYS A 165 -10.18 14.26 28.15
C LYS A 165 -10.35 14.95 26.80
N MET A 166 -9.81 14.35 25.76
CA MET A 166 -9.97 14.92 24.41
C MET A 166 -11.41 14.78 23.92
N THR A 167 -12.14 13.72 24.29
CA THR A 167 -13.55 13.55 23.93
C THR A 167 -14.45 14.52 24.69
N GLU A 168 -14.15 14.85 25.95
CA GLU A 168 -14.83 15.92 26.69
C GLU A 168 -14.74 17.26 25.94
N PHE A 169 -13.57 17.54 25.33
CA PHE A 169 -13.37 18.72 24.52
C PHE A 169 -14.04 18.65 23.14
N THR A 170 -13.79 17.59 22.36
CA THR A 170 -14.28 17.47 20.97
C THR A 170 -15.75 17.03 20.87
N GLY A 171 -16.30 16.47 21.94
CA GLY A 171 -17.58 15.77 21.93
C GLY A 171 -17.50 14.38 21.29
N VAL A 172 -18.56 13.61 21.49
CA VAL A 172 -18.76 12.29 20.85
C VAL A 172 -19.14 12.44 19.38
N ALA A 173 -19.03 11.35 18.60
CA ALA A 173 -19.52 11.33 17.23
C ALA A 173 -21.05 11.52 17.19
N GLU A 174 -21.52 12.33 16.24
CA GLU A 174 -22.97 12.57 16.04
C GLU A 174 -23.66 11.35 15.41
N ASP A 175 -22.94 10.61 14.56
CA ASP A 175 -23.45 9.40 13.92
C ASP A 175 -23.10 8.17 14.76
N VAL A 176 -24.13 7.43 15.19
CA VAL A 176 -24.01 6.18 15.96
C VAL A 176 -23.21 5.11 15.20
N CYS A 177 -23.12 5.22 13.87
CA CYS A 177 -22.38 4.31 13.01
C CYS A 177 -20.88 4.59 12.90
N VAL A 178 -20.40 5.63 13.59
CA VAL A 178 -19.03 6.11 13.53
C VAL A 178 -18.46 6.18 14.95
N ARG A 179 -17.22 5.71 15.10
CA ARG A 179 -16.48 5.91 16.34
C ARG A 179 -15.37 6.91 16.09
N ARG A 180 -15.45 8.04 16.79
CA ARG A 180 -14.48 9.12 16.70
C ARG A 180 -13.41 8.93 17.75
N VAL A 181 -12.15 8.96 17.33
CA VAL A 181 -10.99 9.01 18.21
C VAL A 181 -10.28 10.33 18.00
N PRO A 182 -10.35 11.27 18.96
CA PRO A 182 -9.57 12.50 18.87
C PRO A 182 -8.09 12.18 19.08
N MET A 183 -7.23 12.87 18.33
CA MET A 183 -5.80 12.79 18.53
C MET A 183 -5.38 13.69 19.69
N MET A 184 -4.29 13.32 20.34
CA MET A 184 -3.62 14.21 21.29
C MET A 184 -3.17 15.49 20.56
N ASP A 185 -3.53 16.64 21.12
CA ASP A 185 -3.06 17.95 20.66
C ASP A 185 -2.44 18.71 21.85
N PRO A 186 -1.12 18.97 21.82
CA PRO A 186 -0.42 19.59 22.94
C PRO A 186 -0.87 21.02 23.22
N ARG A 187 -1.59 21.66 22.28
CA ARG A 187 -2.19 23.00 22.51
C ARG A 187 -3.35 22.95 23.50
N PHE A 188 -4.03 21.81 23.60
CA PHE A 188 -5.22 21.63 24.45
C PHE A 188 -4.95 20.72 25.64
N TYR A 189 -4.06 19.74 25.50
CA TYR A 189 -3.70 18.81 26.56
C TYR A 189 -2.18 18.70 26.66
N ASN A 190 -1.58 19.43 27.61
CA ASN A 190 -0.12 19.58 27.75
C ASN A 190 0.44 18.89 29.00
N GLU A 191 -0.20 17.81 29.47
CA GLU A 191 0.30 17.05 30.62
C GLU A 191 1.47 16.15 30.22
N GLU A 192 2.53 16.14 31.04
CA GLU A 192 3.65 15.22 30.87
C GLU A 192 3.29 13.82 31.39
N PRO A 193 3.75 12.72 30.76
CA PRO A 193 4.74 12.66 29.67
C PRO A 193 4.14 12.77 28.25
N TYR A 194 2.83 13.01 28.13
CA TYR A 194 2.12 12.89 26.85
C TYR A 194 2.56 13.95 25.84
N ALA A 195 2.78 15.19 26.29
CA ALA A 195 3.28 16.27 25.43
C ALA A 195 4.64 15.94 24.81
N THR A 196 5.60 15.49 25.63
CA THR A 196 6.92 15.03 25.15
C THR A 196 6.79 13.88 24.16
N LEU A 197 5.95 12.88 24.46
CA LEU A 197 5.73 11.73 23.57
C LEU A 197 5.09 12.14 22.24
N ALA A 198 4.17 13.10 22.23
CA ALA A 198 3.55 13.61 21.01
C ALA A 198 4.55 14.36 20.13
N ILE A 199 5.39 15.20 20.73
CA ILE A 199 6.48 15.88 20.03
C ILE A 199 7.44 14.85 19.45
N LEU A 200 7.86 13.87 20.24
CA LEU A 200 8.77 12.81 19.79
C LEU A 200 8.18 12.02 18.62
N ALA A 201 6.90 11.64 18.68
CA ALA A 201 6.21 10.95 17.60
C ALA A 201 6.24 11.75 16.30
N ASN A 202 6.03 13.07 16.37
CA ASN A 202 6.09 13.94 15.21
C ASN A 202 7.52 14.04 14.63
N GLN A 203 8.56 13.98 15.46
CA GLN A 203 9.95 13.96 14.99
C GLN A 203 10.26 12.72 14.13
N PHE A 204 9.62 11.59 14.41
CA PHE A 204 9.78 10.36 13.61
C PHE A 204 9.14 10.44 12.20
N VAL A 205 8.49 11.56 11.87
CA VAL A 205 8.07 11.87 10.49
C VAL A 205 9.23 12.44 9.67
N HIS A 206 10.24 13.06 10.28
CA HIS A 206 11.39 13.65 9.56
C HIS A 206 12.20 12.67 8.69
N PRO A 207 12.40 11.39 9.03
CA PRO A 207 13.00 10.41 8.12
C PRO A 207 12.32 10.35 6.74
N VAL A 208 11.00 10.58 6.66
CA VAL A 208 10.25 10.64 5.39
C VAL A 208 10.73 11.81 4.51
N VAL A 209 11.23 12.89 5.12
CA VAL A 209 11.83 14.03 4.41
C VAL A 209 13.26 13.72 3.94
N VAL A 210 14.02 12.94 4.71
CA VAL A 210 15.41 12.59 4.39
C VAL A 210 15.51 11.51 3.32
N PHE A 211 14.63 10.51 3.35
CA PHE A 211 14.69 9.35 2.45
C PHE A 211 14.63 9.70 0.95
N PRO A 212 13.86 10.69 0.47
CA PRO A 212 13.91 11.15 -0.91
C PRO A 212 15.29 11.59 -1.39
N PHE A 213 16.11 12.23 -0.55
CA PHE A 213 17.47 12.62 -0.94
C PHE A 213 18.39 11.40 -1.09
N LEU A 214 18.28 10.43 -0.17
CA LEU A 214 18.99 9.16 -0.27
C LEU A 214 18.55 8.38 -1.51
N LEU A 215 17.27 8.41 -1.83
CA LEU A 215 16.70 7.79 -3.04
C LEU A 215 17.32 8.39 -4.30
N VAL A 216 17.33 9.72 -4.43
CA VAL A 216 17.96 10.40 -5.57
C VAL A 216 19.43 10.01 -5.69
N TYR A 217 20.17 9.99 -4.57
CA TYR A 217 21.56 9.53 -4.57
C TYR A 217 21.70 8.09 -5.08
N PHE A 218 20.90 7.13 -4.58
CA PHE A 218 20.94 5.74 -5.04
C PHE A 218 20.55 5.59 -6.51
N VAL A 219 19.50 6.28 -6.96
CA VAL A 219 19.04 6.32 -8.35
C VAL A 219 20.19 6.74 -9.26
N VAL A 220 20.82 7.88 -8.99
CA VAL A 220 21.93 8.42 -9.80
C VAL A 220 23.10 7.43 -9.85
N ARG A 221 23.49 6.86 -8.71
CA ARG A 221 24.59 5.87 -8.65
C ARG A 221 24.27 4.60 -9.43
N ILE A 222 23.03 4.09 -9.33
CA ILE A 222 22.57 2.90 -10.07
C ILE A 222 22.56 3.18 -11.57
N PHE A 223 22.05 4.32 -12.03
CA PHE A 223 22.02 4.67 -13.45
C PHE A 223 23.44 4.84 -14.02
N ARG A 224 24.34 5.49 -13.29
CA ARG A 224 25.74 5.63 -13.69
C ARG A 224 26.41 4.27 -13.87
N LYS A 225 26.27 3.39 -12.88
CA LYS A 225 26.82 2.03 -12.95
C LYS A 225 26.22 1.22 -14.09
N LEU A 226 24.91 1.32 -14.29
CA LEU A 226 24.23 0.64 -15.38
C LEU A 226 24.80 1.10 -16.74
N ASN A 227 25.06 2.40 -16.91
CA ASN A 227 25.65 2.96 -18.12
C ASN A 227 27.10 2.50 -18.35
N GLU A 228 27.91 2.41 -17.29
CA GLU A 228 29.26 1.85 -17.36
C GLU A 228 29.26 0.38 -17.77
N ASP A 229 28.29 -0.41 -17.27
CA ASP A 229 28.17 -1.83 -17.56
C ASP A 229 27.56 -2.13 -18.94
N VAL A 230 27.00 -1.13 -19.66
CA VAL A 230 26.47 -1.26 -21.03
C VAL A 230 27.55 -1.77 -22.00
N HIS A 231 28.80 -1.40 -21.80
CA HIS A 231 29.89 -1.82 -22.68
C HIS A 231 30.44 -3.22 -22.36
N ARG A 232 30.10 -3.80 -21.20
CA ARG A 232 30.70 -5.05 -20.68
C ARG A 232 29.74 -6.23 -20.68
N THR A 233 28.45 -6.01 -20.87
CA THR A 233 27.40 -7.01 -20.69
C THR A 233 26.75 -7.36 -22.03
N SER A 234 26.21 -8.58 -22.16
CA SER A 234 25.42 -8.95 -23.34
C SER A 234 24.21 -8.02 -23.53
N SER A 235 23.85 -7.77 -24.79
CA SER A 235 22.71 -6.90 -25.15
C SER A 235 21.40 -7.33 -24.49
N ALA A 236 21.17 -8.64 -24.33
CA ALA A 236 20.02 -9.20 -23.63
C ALA A 236 20.04 -8.91 -22.12
N GLY A 237 21.19 -9.06 -21.46
CA GLY A 237 21.35 -8.76 -20.03
C GLY A 237 21.10 -7.29 -19.72
N ILE A 238 21.59 -6.39 -20.58
CA ILE A 238 21.39 -4.93 -20.46
C ILE A 238 19.91 -4.57 -20.57
N ARG A 239 19.19 -5.14 -21.54
CA ARG A 239 17.74 -4.88 -21.70
C ARG A 239 16.97 -5.25 -20.43
N ILE A 240 17.28 -6.40 -19.83
CA ILE A 240 16.65 -6.85 -18.58
C ILE A 240 17.02 -5.92 -17.43
N GLN A 241 18.30 -5.57 -17.25
CA GLN A 241 18.72 -4.67 -16.17
C GLN A 241 18.06 -3.29 -16.28
N LYS A 242 18.00 -2.73 -17.49
CA LYS A 242 17.32 -1.45 -17.79
C LYS A 242 15.83 -1.54 -17.48
N GLN A 243 15.19 -2.65 -17.83
CA GLN A 243 13.78 -2.87 -17.53
C GLN A 243 13.51 -2.94 -16.03
N ILE A 244 14.33 -3.67 -15.27
CA ILE A 244 14.22 -3.70 -13.80
C ILE A 244 14.41 -2.29 -13.26
N THR A 245 15.37 -1.50 -13.79
CA THR A 245 15.62 -0.12 -13.31
C THR A 245 14.41 0.75 -13.54
N MET A 246 13.91 0.76 -14.77
CA MET A 246 12.73 1.54 -15.12
C MET A 246 11.51 1.14 -14.29
N THR A 247 11.30 -0.16 -14.06
CA THR A 247 10.20 -0.66 -13.22
C THR A 247 10.32 -0.15 -11.79
N LEU A 248 11.50 -0.32 -11.18
CA LEU A 248 11.75 0.16 -9.82
C LEU A 248 11.67 1.70 -9.73
N THR A 249 12.07 2.43 -10.77
CA THR A 249 11.89 3.89 -10.87
C THR A 249 10.43 4.27 -10.93
N ALA A 250 9.63 3.63 -11.76
CA ALA A 250 8.19 3.90 -11.79
C ALA A 250 7.55 3.60 -10.42
N GLN A 251 7.89 2.46 -9.80
CA GLN A 251 7.35 2.09 -8.49
C GLN A 251 7.73 3.03 -7.35
N SER A 252 8.91 3.66 -7.37
CA SER A 252 9.28 4.64 -6.32
C SER A 252 8.88 6.07 -6.65
N VAL A 253 8.72 6.43 -7.92
CA VAL A 253 8.18 7.75 -8.31
C VAL A 253 6.71 7.87 -7.93
N VAL A 254 5.93 6.78 -8.01
CA VAL A 254 4.50 6.78 -7.63
C VAL A 254 4.30 7.25 -6.18
N PRO A 255 4.93 6.67 -5.15
CA PRO A 255 4.84 7.17 -3.78
C PRO A 255 5.39 8.58 -3.60
N LEU A 256 6.44 8.99 -4.33
CA LEU A 256 6.91 10.38 -4.25
C LEU A 256 5.84 11.37 -4.72
N LEU A 257 5.19 11.11 -5.86
CA LEU A 257 4.17 11.99 -6.41
C LEU A 257 2.86 11.92 -5.62
N LEU A 258 2.41 10.72 -5.27
CA LEU A 258 1.14 10.50 -4.58
C LEU A 258 1.23 10.68 -3.07
N VAL A 259 2.41 10.70 -2.45
CA VAL A 259 2.52 10.91 -0.99
C VAL A 259 3.24 12.19 -0.67
N ALA A 260 4.43 12.43 -1.21
CA ALA A 260 5.24 13.57 -0.77
C ALA A 260 4.54 14.90 -1.12
N ILE A 261 3.99 15.06 -2.33
CA ILE A 261 3.30 16.30 -2.72
C ILE A 261 2.07 16.56 -1.85
N PRO A 262 1.11 15.62 -1.69
CA PRO A 262 -0.01 15.80 -0.76
C PRO A 262 0.42 16.06 0.68
N PHE A 263 1.49 15.41 1.14
CA PHE A 263 2.01 15.58 2.49
C PHE A 263 2.60 17.00 2.69
N PHE A 264 3.39 17.51 1.75
CA PHE A 264 3.89 18.89 1.78
C PHE A 264 2.76 19.90 1.78
N ASN A 265 1.71 19.67 0.97
CA ASN A 265 0.51 20.51 0.99
C ASN A 265 -0.15 20.50 2.38
N SER A 266 -0.31 19.33 3.00
CA SER A 266 -0.82 19.21 4.37
C SER A 266 0.04 20.00 5.36
N CYS A 267 1.36 19.81 5.38
CA CYS A 267 2.25 20.59 6.24
C CYS A 267 2.11 22.09 6.03
N ASN A 268 2.00 22.54 4.77
CA ASN A 268 1.81 23.96 4.45
C ASN A 268 0.48 24.49 5.01
N LYS A 269 -0.64 23.77 4.82
CA LYS A 269 -1.95 24.16 5.36
C LYS A 269 -1.99 24.13 6.88
N PHE A 270 -1.26 23.22 7.51
CA PHE A 270 -1.09 23.20 8.97
C PHE A 270 -0.31 24.41 9.49
N ALA A 271 0.76 24.82 8.81
CA ALA A 271 1.64 25.90 9.25
C ALA A 271 1.10 27.31 8.96
N TYR A 272 0.51 27.52 7.78
CA TYR A 272 0.14 28.85 7.28
C TYR A 272 -1.38 29.11 7.25
N GLY A 273 -2.17 28.16 7.76
CA GLY A 273 -3.63 28.22 7.71
C GLY A 273 -4.21 27.80 6.36
N GLY A 274 -5.53 27.60 6.34
CA GLY A 274 -6.29 27.10 5.20
C GLY A 274 -7.10 25.85 5.52
N ASP A 275 -7.53 25.15 4.48
CA ASP A 275 -8.32 23.92 4.59
C ASP A 275 -7.45 22.72 5.05
N LYS A 276 -7.23 22.63 6.37
CA LYS A 276 -6.47 21.54 7.01
C LYS A 276 -7.13 20.18 6.79
N GLU A 277 -8.46 20.14 6.85
CA GLU A 277 -9.24 18.90 6.70
C GLU A 277 -9.16 18.36 5.27
N GLY A 278 -9.39 19.21 4.27
CA GLY A 278 -9.24 18.82 2.87
C GLY A 278 -7.82 18.36 2.56
N ALA A 279 -6.80 19.05 3.08
CA ALA A 279 -5.41 18.66 2.85
C ALA A 279 -5.08 17.27 3.40
N ILE A 280 -5.43 16.98 4.67
CA ILE A 280 -5.15 15.66 5.26
C ILE A 280 -5.97 14.55 4.60
N ARG A 281 -7.21 14.83 4.18
CA ARG A 281 -8.03 13.88 3.41
C ARG A 281 -7.38 13.56 2.07
N ILE A 282 -6.86 14.56 1.36
CA ILE A 282 -6.12 14.35 0.11
C ILE A 282 -4.87 13.50 0.38
N THR A 283 -4.11 13.77 1.45
CA THR A 283 -2.95 12.95 1.82
C THR A 283 -3.34 11.49 2.05
N MET A 284 -4.34 11.21 2.90
CA MET A 284 -4.75 9.84 3.21
C MET A 284 -5.28 9.11 1.97
N ASN A 285 -6.15 9.75 1.19
CA ASN A 285 -6.67 9.17 -0.06
C ASN A 285 -5.55 8.85 -1.05
N SER A 286 -4.55 9.73 -1.16
CA SER A 286 -3.44 9.53 -2.08
C SER A 286 -2.53 8.38 -1.65
N VAL A 287 -2.30 8.19 -0.34
CA VAL A 287 -1.60 7.00 0.17
C VAL A 287 -2.37 5.71 -0.15
N CYS A 288 -3.70 5.73 -0.01
CA CYS A 288 -4.54 4.58 -0.33
C CYS A 288 -4.47 4.19 -1.81
N LEU A 289 -4.38 5.19 -2.69
CA LEU A 289 -4.19 4.96 -4.13
C LEU A 289 -2.85 4.30 -4.45
N VAL A 290 -1.79 4.52 -3.65
CA VAL A 290 -0.49 3.87 -3.87
C VAL A 290 -0.62 2.35 -3.82
N ALA A 291 -1.38 1.82 -2.85
CA ALA A 291 -1.59 0.37 -2.70
C ALA A 291 -2.25 -0.28 -3.93
N LEU A 292 -3.01 0.49 -4.71
CA LEU A 292 -3.60 0.07 -5.99
C LEU A 292 -2.64 0.31 -7.17
N VAL A 293 -2.10 1.51 -7.29
CA VAL A 293 -1.31 1.94 -8.46
C VAL A 293 0.02 1.20 -8.54
N ASN A 294 0.68 0.96 -7.40
CA ASN A 294 1.99 0.34 -7.38
C ASN A 294 2.02 -1.08 -8.01
N PRO A 295 1.17 -2.04 -7.61
CA PRO A 295 1.14 -3.36 -8.25
C PRO A 295 0.68 -3.32 -9.72
N ILE A 296 -0.18 -2.36 -10.12
CA ILE A 296 -0.55 -2.17 -11.53
C ILE A 296 0.68 -1.76 -12.35
N VAL A 297 1.37 -0.72 -11.92
CA VAL A 297 2.58 -0.21 -12.60
C VAL A 297 3.62 -1.32 -12.72
N ALA A 298 3.87 -2.07 -11.65
CA ALA A 298 4.80 -3.20 -11.66
C ALA A 298 4.40 -4.28 -12.66
N SER A 299 3.11 -4.64 -12.68
CA SER A 299 2.54 -5.64 -13.59
C SER A 299 2.66 -5.24 -15.06
N LEU A 300 2.49 -3.95 -15.39
CA LEU A 300 2.56 -3.45 -16.76
C LEU A 300 4.00 -3.25 -17.26
N MET A 301 4.92 -2.87 -16.36
CA MET A 301 6.32 -2.61 -16.72
C MET A 301 7.12 -3.91 -16.92
N VAL A 302 6.83 -4.96 -16.16
CA VAL A 302 7.49 -6.27 -16.32
C VAL A 302 6.86 -7.03 -17.48
N GLN A 303 7.62 -7.15 -18.56
CA GLN A 303 7.20 -7.73 -19.85
C GLN A 303 6.62 -9.13 -19.72
N SER A 304 7.16 -10.00 -18.86
CA SER A 304 6.59 -11.34 -18.66
C SER A 304 5.21 -11.30 -17.99
N TYR A 305 5.01 -10.37 -17.06
CA TYR A 305 3.71 -10.14 -16.42
C TYR A 305 2.72 -9.56 -17.43
N ARG A 306 3.10 -8.47 -18.11
CA ARG A 306 2.26 -7.83 -19.15
C ARG A 306 1.83 -8.80 -20.24
N ARG A 307 2.76 -9.62 -20.78
CA ARG A 307 2.42 -10.62 -21.80
C ARG A 307 1.41 -11.65 -21.28
N THR A 308 1.54 -12.07 -20.03
CA THR A 308 0.61 -13.01 -19.40
C THR A 308 -0.79 -12.39 -19.28
N ILE A 309 -0.87 -11.15 -18.79
CA ILE A 309 -2.13 -10.41 -18.67
C ILE A 309 -2.79 -10.26 -20.05
N MET A 310 -2.04 -9.77 -21.05
CA MET A 310 -2.55 -9.61 -22.41
C MET A 310 -3.02 -10.92 -23.03
N SER A 311 -2.28 -12.02 -22.83
CA SER A 311 -2.68 -13.32 -23.37
C SER A 311 -3.99 -13.81 -22.78
N THR A 312 -4.22 -13.62 -21.48
CA THR A 312 -5.48 -14.01 -20.82
C THR A 312 -6.64 -13.17 -21.34
N VAL A 313 -6.46 -11.86 -21.44
CA VAL A 313 -7.52 -10.95 -21.95
C VAL A 313 -7.86 -11.24 -23.41
N THR A 314 -6.88 -11.52 -24.28
CA THR A 314 -7.14 -11.84 -25.69
C THR A 314 -7.77 -13.22 -25.87
N LEU A 315 -7.42 -14.21 -25.05
CA LEU A 315 -8.05 -15.54 -25.07
C LEU A 315 -9.55 -15.47 -24.71
N ASP A 316 -9.91 -14.65 -23.72
CA ASP A 316 -11.31 -14.46 -23.33
C ASP A 316 -12.12 -13.79 -24.44
N HIS A 317 -11.54 -12.82 -25.17
CA HIS A 317 -12.20 -12.19 -26.32
C HIS A 317 -12.46 -13.18 -27.46
N LEU A 318 -11.48 -14.04 -27.78
CA LEU A 318 -11.64 -15.04 -28.84
C LEU A 318 -12.67 -16.13 -28.47
N GLN A 319 -12.77 -16.50 -27.19
CA GLN A 319 -13.78 -17.46 -26.73
C GLN A 319 -15.20 -16.87 -26.70
N LEU A 320 -15.35 -15.60 -26.33
CA LEU A 320 -16.66 -14.92 -26.38
C LEU A 320 -17.19 -14.83 -27.82
N ASP A 321 -16.35 -14.43 -28.78
CA ASP A 321 -16.77 -14.29 -30.19
C ASP A 321 -17.20 -15.62 -30.80
N THR A 322 -16.50 -16.71 -30.47
CA THR A 322 -16.84 -18.06 -30.96
C THR A 322 -18.17 -18.56 -30.40
N SER A 323 -18.53 -18.16 -29.16
CA SER A 323 -19.80 -18.54 -28.52
C SER A 323 -21.03 -17.74 -28.98
N LEU A 324 -20.83 -16.49 -29.44
CA LEU A 324 -21.90 -15.66 -29.99
C LEU A 324 -22.24 -16.01 -31.45
N THR A 325 -21.31 -16.63 -32.19
CA THR A 325 -21.57 -17.14 -33.55
C THR A 325 -22.22 -18.52 -33.60
N SER A 326 -22.37 -19.24 -32.47
CA SER A 326 -22.96 -20.60 -32.46
C SER A 326 -24.47 -20.64 -32.19
N THR A 327 -25.15 -19.50 -32.04
CA THR A 327 -26.61 -19.46 -31.75
C THR A 327 -27.53 -19.43 -32.98
N THR A 328 -26.99 -19.61 -34.19
CA THR A 328 -27.78 -19.82 -35.41
C THR A 328 -27.18 -20.92 -36.25
N GLN A 329 -27.44 -22.18 -35.89
CA GLN A 329 -27.52 -23.25 -36.88
C GLN A 329 -28.60 -24.27 -36.49
N PRO A 330 -29.43 -24.70 -37.46
CA PRO A 330 -30.60 -25.53 -37.23
C PRO A 330 -30.20 -26.96 -36.89
N ALA A 331 -31.08 -27.63 -36.14
CA ALA A 331 -30.97 -29.03 -35.81
C ALA A 331 -30.79 -29.88 -37.09
N VAL A 332 -29.60 -30.44 -37.27
CA VAL A 332 -29.36 -31.56 -38.18
C VAL A 332 -28.62 -32.65 -37.40
N SER A 333 -29.20 -33.83 -37.49
CA SER A 333 -28.95 -35.04 -36.74
C SER A 333 -27.63 -35.74 -37.06
N ALA A 334 -27.09 -36.37 -36.00
CA ALA A 334 -26.47 -37.69 -35.96
C ALA A 334 -25.10 -37.91 -36.64
N GLY A 335 -24.13 -38.32 -35.82
CA GLY A 335 -22.89 -38.94 -36.26
C GLY A 335 -21.88 -39.11 -35.12
N MET A 336 -21.94 -40.25 -34.41
CA MET A 336 -20.92 -40.73 -33.47
C MET A 336 -19.53 -40.71 -34.10
N VAL A 337 -18.51 -40.11 -33.45
CA VAL A 337 -17.16 -40.68 -33.26
C VAL A 337 -16.50 -39.99 -32.06
N SER A 338 -15.99 -40.79 -31.12
CA SER A 338 -15.19 -40.40 -29.96
C SER A 338 -13.72 -40.18 -30.34
N PRO A 339 -12.99 -39.27 -29.67
CA PRO A 339 -11.65 -39.68 -29.25
C PRO A 339 -11.29 -39.30 -27.81
N VAL A 340 -10.66 -40.29 -27.20
CA VAL A 340 -9.92 -40.28 -25.94
C VAL A 340 -8.82 -39.20 -25.98
N VAL A 341 -8.90 -38.22 -25.08
CA VAL A 341 -7.81 -37.26 -24.83
C VAL A 341 -7.09 -37.65 -23.55
N ALA A 342 -5.85 -38.11 -23.71
CA ALA A 342 -4.93 -38.42 -22.63
C ALA A 342 -4.50 -37.13 -21.91
N MET A 343 -4.88 -37.01 -20.64
CA MET A 343 -4.50 -35.90 -19.76
C MET A 343 -3.18 -36.25 -19.05
N SER A 344 -2.06 -35.66 -19.50
CA SER A 344 -0.77 -35.80 -18.82
C SER A 344 -0.69 -34.80 -17.67
N VAL A 345 -0.96 -35.27 -16.45
CA VAL A 345 -0.77 -34.52 -15.20
C VAL A 345 0.71 -34.62 -14.79
N LYS A 346 1.47 -33.52 -14.96
CA LYS A 346 2.78 -33.37 -14.30
C LYS A 346 2.61 -32.70 -12.95
N PHE A 347 2.72 -33.51 -11.90
CA PHE A 347 2.93 -33.07 -10.52
C PHE A 347 4.22 -32.26 -10.39
N PHE A 348 4.14 -31.07 -9.79
CA PHE A 348 5.29 -30.38 -9.21
C PHE A 348 5.34 -30.71 -7.71
N LYS A 349 6.43 -31.35 -7.27
CA LYS A 349 6.81 -31.45 -5.86
C LYS A 349 7.25 -30.07 -5.36
N ILE A 350 6.86 -29.78 -4.12
CA ILE A 350 7.25 -28.62 -3.29
C ILE A 350 8.75 -28.64 -3.02
#